data_AF-A0A9E4T244-F1
#
_entry.id   AF-A0A9E4T244-F1
#
_cell.length_a   1.000
_cell.length_b   1.000
_cell.length_c   1.000
_cell.angle_alpha   90.00
_cell.angle_beta   90.00
_cell.angle_gamma   90.00
#
_symmetry.space_group_name_H-M   'P 1'
#
loop_
_entity.id
_entity.type
_entity.pdbx_description
1 polymer ?
#
loop_
_entity_poly.entity_id
_entity_poly.type
_entity_poly.pdbx_seq_one_letter_code
_entity_poly.pdbx_strand_id
1 'polypeptide(L)'
;AIQGRINQIKAQIEDTTSEFDREKLQERMAKLSGGVAVIKVGAATEVELKERKARVEDALSATRSAVEEGIVPGGGVALVRASRGLDDLTGLTRDEQVGVNIIRHSLEQPLKLIVENAGFEGAVVLNNIKQQADDYGYDAEIGEYGPMMERGIVDPVKVTRSALQNAASVAAMVLTTESVISEIPQDKPAMPAMPPGGGMDF
;
A
#
# COMPACT_ATOMS: atom_id res chain seq x y z
N ALA A 1 36.78 -17.46 6.08
CA ALA A 1 36.81 -16.40 5.05
C ALA A 1 35.41 -15.91 4.68
N ILE A 2 34.48 -16.79 4.27
CA ILE A 2 33.11 -16.41 3.82
C ILE A 2 32.32 -15.69 4.93
N GLN A 3 32.32 -16.22 6.16
CA GLN A 3 31.61 -15.58 7.29
C GLN A 3 32.13 -14.17 7.62
N GLY A 4 33.44 -13.96 7.53
CA GLY A 4 34.05 -12.64 7.73
C GLY A 4 33.61 -11.65 6.66
N ARG A 5 33.43 -12.10 5.41
CA ARG A 5 32.93 -11.26 4.33
C ARG A 5 31.44 -10.92 4.48
N ILE A 6 30.64 -11.87 4.96
CA ILE A 6 29.21 -11.63 5.27
C ILE A 6 29.08 -10.54 6.35
N ASN A 7 29.87 -10.62 7.42
CA ASN A 7 29.83 -9.63 8.50
C ASN A 7 30.26 -8.23 8.04
N GLN A 8 31.26 -8.13 7.15
CA GLN A 8 31.64 -6.84 6.54
C GLN A 8 30.50 -6.22 5.73
N ILE A 9 29.80 -7.03 4.93
CA ILE A 9 28.70 -6.54 4.09
C ILE A 9 27.50 -6.13 4.95
N LYS A 10 27.22 -6.81 6.06
CA LYS A 10 26.18 -6.41 7.03
C LYS A 10 26.43 -5.01 7.60
N ALA A 11 27.66 -4.73 8.04
CA ALA A 11 28.00 -3.39 8.52
C ALA A 11 27.83 -2.32 7.43
N GLN A 12 28.21 -2.63 6.17
CA GLN A 12 28.02 -1.71 5.04
C GLN A 12 26.54 -1.46 4.68
N ILE A 13 25.65 -2.43 4.93
CA ILE A 13 24.20 -2.29 4.72
C ILE A 13 23.59 -1.33 5.74
N GLU A 14 24.09 -1.32 6.98
CA GLU A 14 23.62 -0.43 8.05
C GLU A 14 24.10 1.01 7.83
N ASP A 15 25.32 1.19 7.34
CA ASP A 15 25.90 2.52 7.09
C ASP A 15 25.40 3.19 5.79
N THR A 16 24.79 2.46 4.86
CA THR A 16 24.34 3.04 3.59
C THR A 16 23.00 3.74 3.69
N THR A 17 22.92 4.94 3.11
CA THR A 17 21.69 5.74 2.99
C THR A 17 20.98 5.53 1.64
N SER A 18 21.65 4.87 0.68
CA SER A 18 21.14 4.60 -0.66
C SER A 18 20.43 3.24 -0.70
N GLU A 19 19.18 3.24 -1.12
CA GLU A 19 18.37 2.02 -1.24
C GLU A 19 18.91 1.08 -2.34
N PHE A 20 19.39 1.65 -3.45
CA PHE A 20 20.04 0.89 -4.53
C PHE A 20 21.29 0.15 -4.02
N ASP A 21 22.14 0.84 -3.25
CA ASP A 21 23.36 0.22 -2.72
C ASP A 21 23.03 -0.84 -1.66
N ARG A 22 22.01 -0.58 -0.84
CA ARG A 22 21.50 -1.55 0.14
C ARG A 22 21.05 -2.83 -0.55
N GLU A 23 20.29 -2.71 -1.63
CA GLU A 23 19.80 -3.85 -2.41
C GLU A 23 20.96 -4.63 -3.05
N LYS A 24 21.94 -3.95 -3.64
CA LYS A 24 23.13 -4.59 -4.23
C LYS A 24 24.00 -5.30 -3.19
N LEU A 25 24.16 -4.71 -2.01
CA LEU A 25 24.90 -5.33 -0.91
C LEU A 25 24.15 -6.55 -0.37
N GLN A 26 22.83 -6.48 -0.23
CA GLN A 26 21.98 -7.63 0.14
C GLN A 26 22.07 -8.77 -0.89
N GLU A 27 22.04 -8.46 -2.19
CA GLU A 27 22.18 -9.46 -3.26
C GLU A 27 23.53 -10.19 -3.17
N ARG A 28 24.61 -9.45 -2.90
CA ARG A 28 25.95 -10.03 -2.72
C ARG A 28 26.03 -10.88 -1.45
N MET A 29 25.43 -10.42 -0.35
CA MET A 29 25.37 -11.18 0.89
C MET A 29 24.59 -12.49 0.70
N ALA A 30 23.45 -12.44 0.02
CA ALA A 30 22.60 -13.60 -0.27
C ALA A 30 23.32 -14.65 -1.12
N LYS A 31 24.11 -14.22 -2.13
CA LYS A 31 24.95 -15.13 -2.93
C LYS A 31 26.03 -15.82 -2.09
N LEU A 32 26.59 -15.14 -1.08
CA LEU A 32 27.61 -15.71 -0.19
C LEU A 32 27.03 -16.65 0.87
N SER A 33 25.78 -16.42 1.30
CA SER A 33 25.08 -17.28 2.25
C SER A 33 24.29 -18.43 1.60
N GLY A 34 24.25 -18.49 0.26
CA GLY A 34 23.45 -19.47 -0.49
C GLY A 34 21.94 -19.20 -0.45
N GLY A 35 21.52 -18.02 0.01
CA GLY A 35 20.11 -17.65 0.24
C GLY A 35 19.45 -16.96 -0.95
N VAL A 36 19.69 -17.41 -2.18
CA VAL A 36 19.04 -16.83 -3.38
C VAL A 36 17.96 -17.78 -3.89
N ALA A 37 16.70 -17.37 -3.75
CA ALA A 37 15.56 -18.03 -4.38
C ALA A 37 15.18 -17.29 -5.66
N VAL A 38 14.88 -18.02 -6.74
CA VAL A 38 14.46 -17.45 -8.03
C VAL A 38 13.07 -17.97 -8.36
N ILE A 39 12.11 -17.06 -8.51
CA ILE A 39 10.74 -17.39 -8.93
C ILE A 39 10.65 -17.13 -10.44
N LYS A 40 10.40 -18.19 -11.21
CA LYS A 40 10.18 -18.10 -12.67
C LYS A 40 8.68 -18.04 -12.93
N VAL A 41 8.19 -16.85 -13.29
CA VAL A 41 6.77 -16.65 -13.62
C VAL A 41 6.53 -17.02 -15.08
N GLY A 42 5.46 -17.78 -15.34
CA GLY A 42 5.05 -18.19 -16.69
C GLY A 42 3.60 -17.80 -16.98
N ALA A 43 3.32 -17.46 -18.23
CA ALA A 43 1.99 -17.15 -18.74
C ALA A 43 1.85 -17.51 -20.22
N ALA A 44 0.61 -17.54 -20.73
CA ALA A 44 0.33 -17.90 -22.12
C ALA A 44 0.61 -16.75 -23.10
N THR A 45 0.47 -15.51 -22.64
CA THR A 45 0.75 -14.30 -23.43
C THR A 45 1.68 -13.36 -22.69
N GLU A 46 2.33 -12.44 -23.41
CA GLU A 46 3.25 -11.46 -22.80
C GLU A 46 2.52 -10.49 -21.84
N VAL A 47 1.28 -10.13 -22.17
CA VAL A 47 0.46 -9.24 -21.34
C VAL A 47 0.15 -9.90 -19.99
N GLU A 48 -0.28 -11.17 -20.01
CA GLU A 48 -0.48 -11.95 -18.79
C GLU A 48 0.82 -12.19 -18.02
N LEU A 49 1.95 -12.37 -18.73
CA LEU A 49 3.24 -12.56 -18.09
C LEU A 49 3.63 -11.32 -17.27
N LYS A 50 3.45 -10.13 -17.84
CA LYS A 50 3.72 -8.86 -17.17
C LYS A 50 2.83 -8.67 -15.94
N GLU A 51 1.54 -8.93 -16.06
CA GLU A 51 0.59 -8.82 -14.94
C GLU A 51 0.90 -9.83 -13.82
N ARG A 52 1.11 -11.11 -14.15
CA ARG A 52 1.45 -12.13 -13.15
C ARG A 52 2.78 -11.86 -12.47
N LYS A 53 3.76 -11.36 -13.23
CA LYS A 53 5.07 -10.99 -12.68
C LYS A 53 4.92 -9.85 -11.67
N ALA A 54 4.18 -8.79 -12.03
CA ALA A 54 3.93 -7.68 -11.13
C ALA A 54 3.24 -8.14 -9.83
N ARG A 55 2.22 -8.99 -9.92
CA ARG A 55 1.57 -9.57 -8.72
C ARG A 55 2.52 -10.34 -7.80
N VAL A 56 3.48 -11.07 -8.36
CA VAL A 56 4.48 -11.79 -7.56
C VAL A 56 5.45 -10.82 -6.88
N GLU A 57 5.83 -9.73 -7.55
CA GLU A 57 6.67 -8.66 -6.96
C GLU A 57 5.93 -7.91 -5.85
N ASP A 58 4.64 -7.65 -6.02
CA ASP A 58 3.78 -7.04 -5.00
C ASP A 58 3.65 -7.96 -3.78
N ALA A 59 3.38 -9.25 -3.98
CA ALA A 59 3.27 -10.23 -2.90
C ALA A 59 4.59 -10.38 -2.11
N LEU A 60 5.74 -10.34 -2.80
CA LEU A 60 7.05 -10.36 -2.16
C LEU A 60 7.24 -9.12 -1.27
N SER A 61 6.87 -7.94 -1.78
CA SER A 61 6.99 -6.67 -1.07
C SER A 61 6.06 -6.59 0.15
N ALA A 62 4.83 -7.08 0.01
CA ALA A 62 3.88 -7.20 1.12
C ALA A 62 4.39 -8.17 2.20
N THR A 63 4.94 -9.33 1.80
CA THR A 63 5.50 -10.31 2.74
C THR A 63 6.69 -9.74 3.52
N ARG A 64 7.59 -9.02 2.84
CA ARG A 64 8.72 -8.33 3.51
C ARG A 64 8.20 -7.33 4.54
N SER A 65 7.21 -6.52 4.17
CA SER A 65 6.60 -5.53 5.06
C SER A 65 5.90 -6.18 6.26
N ALA A 66 5.26 -7.33 6.06
CA ALA A 66 4.62 -8.10 7.11
C ALA A 66 5.63 -8.69 8.11
N VAL A 67 6.80 -9.12 7.63
CA VAL A 67 7.89 -9.61 8.50
C VAL A 67 8.49 -8.48 9.33
N GLU A 68 8.56 -7.25 8.79
CA GLU A 68 9.14 -6.10 9.47
C GLU A 68 8.24 -5.53 10.59
N GLU A 69 6.97 -5.26 10.30
CA GLU A 69 6.06 -4.56 11.23
C GLU A 69 4.86 -5.41 11.69
N GLY A 70 4.73 -6.65 11.22
CA GLY A 70 3.60 -7.53 11.51
C GLY A 70 2.41 -7.32 10.58
N ILE A 71 1.29 -7.94 10.96
CA ILE A 71 0.05 -7.97 10.19
C ILE A 71 -1.14 -7.49 11.02
N VAL A 72 -2.17 -7.00 10.34
CA VAL A 72 -3.44 -6.53 10.90
C VAL A 72 -4.62 -7.08 10.11
N PRO A 73 -5.84 -7.07 10.68
CA PRO A 73 -7.06 -7.46 9.98
C PRO A 73 -7.24 -6.62 8.71
N GLY A 74 -7.33 -7.29 7.56
CA GLY A 74 -7.44 -6.63 6.26
C GLY A 74 -8.84 -6.09 5.95
N GLY A 75 -9.11 -5.81 4.68
CA GLY A 75 -10.45 -5.35 4.23
C GLY A 75 -10.84 -3.97 4.79
N GLY A 76 -9.86 -3.15 5.18
CA GLY A 76 -10.09 -1.85 5.81
C GLY A 76 -10.55 -1.90 7.28
N VAL A 77 -10.66 -3.10 7.88
CA VAL A 77 -11.11 -3.26 9.27
C VAL A 77 -10.13 -2.59 10.23
N ALA A 78 -8.82 -2.77 10.04
CA ALA A 78 -7.80 -2.13 10.87
C ALA A 78 -7.96 -0.61 10.95
N LEU A 79 -8.29 0.06 9.84
CA LEU A 79 -8.49 1.51 9.80
C LEU A 79 -9.76 1.93 10.55
N VAL A 80 -10.85 1.17 10.40
CA VAL A 80 -12.09 1.40 11.17
C VAL A 80 -11.83 1.23 12.66
N ARG A 81 -11.03 0.24 13.08
CA ARG A 81 -10.64 0.06 14.49
C ARG A 81 -9.76 1.21 14.98
N ALA A 82 -8.79 1.64 14.18
CA ALA A 82 -7.90 2.76 14.50
C ALA A 82 -8.66 4.07 14.71
N SER A 83 -9.82 4.25 14.05
CA SER A 83 -10.65 5.46 14.23
C SER A 83 -11.11 5.69 15.68
N ARG A 84 -11.17 4.64 16.52
CA ARG A 84 -11.50 4.76 17.95
C ARG A 84 -10.45 5.54 18.73
N GLY A 85 -9.18 5.47 18.33
CA GLY A 85 -8.11 6.24 18.97
C GLY A 85 -8.28 7.76 18.81
N LEU A 86 -9.14 8.20 17.89
CA LEU A 86 -9.48 9.63 17.75
C LEU A 86 -10.41 10.12 18.87
N ASP A 87 -11.08 9.22 19.60
CA ASP A 87 -12.00 9.58 20.70
C ASP A 87 -11.24 10.10 21.94
N ASP A 88 -9.96 9.75 22.07
CA ASP A 88 -9.09 10.15 23.18
C ASP A 88 -8.54 11.59 23.03
N LEU A 89 -8.74 12.22 21.86
CA LEU A 89 -8.30 13.58 21.59
C LEU A 89 -9.25 14.59 22.27
N THR A 90 -8.74 15.31 23.27
CA THR A 90 -9.51 16.28 24.07
C THR A 90 -8.91 17.68 23.98
N GLY A 91 -9.70 18.72 24.29
CA GLY A 91 -9.24 20.11 24.30
C GLY A 91 -9.04 20.75 22.92
N LEU A 92 -9.64 20.17 21.88
CA LEU A 92 -9.51 20.65 20.50
C LEU A 92 -10.31 21.93 20.27
N THR A 93 -9.77 22.81 19.43
CA THR A 93 -10.52 23.93 18.84
C THR A 93 -11.58 23.41 17.86
N ARG A 94 -12.49 24.30 17.44
CA ARG A 94 -13.53 23.96 16.46
C ARG A 94 -12.94 23.44 15.15
N ASP A 95 -11.89 24.07 14.64
CA ASP A 95 -11.29 23.71 13.34
C ASP A 95 -10.50 22.41 13.43
N GLU A 96 -9.80 22.19 14.54
CA GLU A 96 -9.15 20.90 14.82
C GLU A 96 -10.15 19.77 14.94
N GLN A 97 -11.31 20.01 15.56
CA GLN A 97 -12.39 19.03 15.63
C GLN A 97 -12.93 18.66 14.24
N VAL A 98 -13.03 19.64 13.33
CA VAL A 98 -13.38 19.37 11.93
C VAL A 98 -12.30 18.51 11.27
N GLY A 99 -11.02 18.80 11.49
CA GLY A 99 -9.90 17.99 11.01
C GLY A 99 -9.97 16.53 11.48
N VAL A 100 -10.25 16.31 12.77
CA VAL A 100 -10.45 14.96 13.32
C VAL A 100 -11.62 14.24 12.65
N ASN A 101 -12.72 14.94 12.40
CA ASN A 101 -13.88 14.36 11.70
C ASN A 101 -13.56 13.98 10.25
N ILE A 102 -12.73 14.77 9.55
CA ILE A 102 -12.25 14.45 8.20
C ILE A 102 -11.44 13.16 8.20
N ILE A 103 -10.50 13.01 9.16
CA ILE A 103 -9.71 11.77 9.29
C ILE A 103 -10.61 10.60 9.61
N ARG A 104 -11.53 10.75 10.58
CA ARG A 104 -12.50 9.70 10.94
C ARG A 104 -13.29 9.20 9.74
N HIS A 105 -13.82 10.13 8.93
CA HIS A 105 -14.57 9.76 7.74
C HIS A 105 -13.70 9.10 6.67
N SER A 106 -12.46 9.56 6.52
CA SER A 106 -11.49 9.00 5.57
C SER A 106 -11.08 7.57 5.91
N LEU A 107 -10.91 7.25 7.19
CA LEU A 107 -10.54 5.89 7.66
C LEU A 107 -11.60 4.83 7.33
N GLU A 108 -12.85 5.25 7.14
CA GLU A 108 -13.98 4.37 6.82
C GLU A 108 -14.07 4.05 5.33
N GLN A 109 -13.49 4.89 4.46
CA GLN A 109 -13.65 4.78 3.01
C GLN A 109 -13.06 3.50 2.42
N PRO A 110 -11.86 3.02 2.82
CA PRO A 110 -11.27 1.83 2.21
C PRO A 110 -12.18 0.61 2.36
N LEU A 111 -12.79 0.43 3.53
CA LEU A 111 -13.74 -0.65 3.78
C LEU A 111 -14.98 -0.50 2.88
N LYS A 112 -15.58 0.69 2.84
CA LYS A 112 -16.77 0.95 2.03
C LYS A 112 -16.51 0.70 0.55
N LEU A 113 -15.40 1.19 0.02
CA LEU A 113 -15.03 1.01 -1.39
C LEU A 113 -14.83 -0.47 -1.74
N ILE A 114 -14.19 -1.26 -0.87
CA ILE A 114 -14.04 -2.71 -1.09
C ILE A 114 -15.41 -3.39 -1.17
N VAL A 115 -16.30 -3.08 -0.23
CA VAL A 115 -17.66 -3.65 -0.14
C VAL A 115 -18.52 -3.22 -1.34
N GLU A 116 -18.47 -1.95 -1.71
CA GLU A 116 -19.24 -1.39 -2.83
C GLU A 116 -18.75 -1.95 -4.18
N ASN A 117 -17.43 -2.13 -4.36
CA ASN A 117 -16.87 -2.78 -5.54
C ASN A 117 -17.28 -4.26 -5.65
N ALA A 118 -17.56 -4.91 -4.53
CA ALA A 118 -18.11 -6.26 -4.49
C ALA A 118 -19.64 -6.31 -4.70
N GLY A 119 -20.30 -5.16 -4.87
CA GLY A 119 -21.74 -5.05 -5.14
C GLY A 119 -22.63 -5.05 -3.91
N PHE A 120 -22.06 -4.84 -2.71
CA PHE A 120 -22.79 -4.77 -1.45
C PHE A 120 -22.90 -3.33 -0.92
N GLU A 121 -23.78 -3.10 0.04
CA GLU A 121 -24.02 -1.77 0.62
C GLU A 121 -22.97 -1.43 1.69
N GLY A 122 -21.98 -0.61 1.33
CA GLY A 122 -20.84 -0.23 2.19
C GLY A 122 -21.24 0.37 3.53
N ALA A 123 -22.29 1.21 3.56
CA ALA A 123 -22.75 1.84 4.81
C ALA A 123 -23.34 0.84 5.81
N VAL A 124 -24.04 -0.19 5.34
CA VAL A 124 -24.63 -1.23 6.19
C VAL A 124 -23.54 -2.09 6.81
N VAL A 125 -22.58 -2.53 5.99
CA VAL A 125 -21.45 -3.35 6.44
C VAL A 125 -20.57 -2.58 7.43
N LEU A 126 -20.24 -1.33 7.13
CA LEU A 126 -19.45 -0.48 8.03
C LEU A 126 -20.11 -0.33 9.40
N ASN A 127 -21.42 -0.04 9.44
CA ASN A 127 -22.14 0.13 10.70
C ASN A 127 -22.15 -1.16 11.53
N ASN A 128 -22.30 -2.32 10.89
CA ASN A 128 -22.18 -3.61 11.58
C ASN A 128 -20.78 -3.80 12.18
N ILE A 129 -19.73 -3.58 11.38
CA ILE A 129 -18.34 -3.73 11.81
C ILE A 129 -17.99 -2.78 12.95
N LYS A 130 -18.49 -1.54 12.95
CA LYS A 130 -18.27 -0.56 14.03
C LYS A 130 -18.80 -1.02 15.39
N GLN A 131 -19.89 -1.78 15.41
CA GLN A 131 -20.53 -2.31 16.62
C GLN A 131 -19.80 -3.52 17.20
N GLN A 132 -18.87 -4.12 16.45
CA GLN A 132 -18.11 -5.30 16.85
C GLN A 132 -16.67 -4.93 17.28
N ALA A 133 -15.91 -5.92 17.75
CA ALA A 133 -14.56 -5.73 18.27
C ALA A 133 -13.51 -6.48 17.44
N ASP A 134 -12.25 -6.32 17.85
CA ASP A 134 -11.10 -7.10 17.39
C ASP A 134 -11.01 -7.21 15.85
N ASP A 135 -10.77 -8.41 15.33
CA ASP A 135 -10.60 -8.70 13.91
C ASP A 135 -11.91 -9.04 13.18
N TYR A 136 -13.08 -8.84 13.82
CA TYR A 136 -14.36 -9.05 13.15
C TYR A 136 -14.53 -8.08 11.98
N GLY A 137 -14.75 -8.64 10.79
CA GLY A 137 -14.86 -7.91 9.55
C GLY A 137 -15.86 -8.51 8.58
N TYR A 138 -15.73 -8.13 7.31
CA TYR A 138 -16.56 -8.60 6.23
C TYR A 138 -15.68 -9.06 5.07
N ASP A 139 -15.86 -10.31 4.70
CA ASP A 139 -15.24 -10.92 3.55
C ASP A 139 -16.06 -10.57 2.30
N ALA A 140 -15.53 -9.62 1.52
CA ALA A 140 -16.21 -9.11 0.34
C ALA A 140 -16.19 -10.09 -0.85
N GLU A 141 -15.36 -11.14 -0.82
CA GLU A 141 -15.32 -12.13 -1.89
C GLU A 141 -16.52 -13.08 -1.81
N ILE A 142 -16.84 -13.55 -0.60
CA ILE A 142 -17.96 -14.48 -0.37
C ILE A 142 -19.20 -13.81 0.25
N GLY A 143 -19.09 -12.58 0.72
CA GLY A 143 -20.19 -11.78 1.23
C GLY A 143 -20.60 -12.09 2.66
N GLU A 144 -19.67 -12.56 3.51
CA GLU A 144 -19.95 -13.00 4.87
C GLU A 144 -19.15 -12.24 5.93
N TYR A 145 -19.71 -12.15 7.14
CA TYR A 145 -18.99 -11.61 8.29
C TYR A 145 -18.18 -12.68 9.02
N GLY A 146 -17.09 -12.27 9.66
CA GLY A 146 -16.32 -13.16 10.53
C GLY A 146 -14.95 -12.61 10.93
N PRO A 147 -14.17 -13.41 11.68
CA PRO A 147 -12.80 -13.07 12.04
C PRO A 147 -11.90 -13.05 10.80
N MET A 148 -11.36 -11.88 10.47
CA MET A 148 -10.57 -11.67 9.24
C MET A 148 -9.24 -12.43 9.29
N MET A 149 -8.64 -12.58 10.47
CA MET A 149 -7.34 -13.26 10.61
C MET A 149 -7.48 -14.77 10.37
N GLU A 150 -8.55 -15.38 10.89
CA GLU A 150 -8.84 -16.81 10.65
C GLU A 150 -9.18 -17.09 9.18
N ARG A 151 -9.82 -16.12 8.51
CA ARG A 151 -10.12 -16.16 7.07
C ARG A 151 -8.89 -15.89 6.19
N GLY A 152 -7.75 -15.51 6.78
CA GLY A 152 -6.52 -15.20 6.06
C GLY A 152 -6.55 -13.85 5.33
N ILE A 153 -7.53 -12.99 5.60
CA ILE A 153 -7.62 -11.64 5.03
C ILE A 153 -6.84 -10.69 5.93
N VAL A 154 -5.57 -10.54 5.62
CA VAL A 154 -4.60 -9.80 6.44
C VAL A 154 -3.83 -8.80 5.60
N ASP A 155 -3.56 -7.64 6.19
CA ASP A 155 -2.75 -6.59 5.58
C ASP A 155 -1.47 -6.37 6.40
N PRO A 156 -0.30 -6.09 5.77
CA PRO A 156 0.89 -5.69 6.50
C PRO A 156 0.67 -4.35 7.22
N VAL A 157 1.04 -4.27 8.50
CA VAL A 157 0.91 -3.05 9.32
C VAL A 157 1.55 -1.84 8.65
N LYS A 158 2.76 -2.03 8.12
CA LYS A 158 3.53 -1.01 7.42
C LYS A 158 2.76 -0.42 6.25
N VAL A 159 2.06 -1.25 5.47
CA VAL A 159 1.29 -0.81 4.30
C VAL A 159 0.11 0.04 4.73
N THR A 160 -0.68 -0.43 5.70
CA THR A 160 -1.84 0.32 6.21
C THR A 160 -1.43 1.66 6.82
N ARG A 161 -0.35 1.68 7.62
CA ARG A 161 0.19 2.88 8.25
C ARG A 161 0.74 3.87 7.22
N SER A 162 1.59 3.41 6.31
CA SER A 162 2.22 4.25 5.29
C SER A 162 1.18 4.83 4.32
N ALA A 163 0.16 4.05 3.94
CA ALA A 163 -0.93 4.55 3.10
C ALA A 163 -1.65 5.73 3.75
N LEU A 164 -2.03 5.61 5.03
CA LEU A 164 -2.69 6.68 5.77
C LEU A 164 -1.80 7.92 5.92
N GLN A 165 -0.52 7.74 6.30
CA GLN A 165 0.42 8.83 6.50
C GLN A 165 0.68 9.61 5.20
N ASN A 166 0.90 8.91 4.09
CA ASN A 166 1.13 9.54 2.79
C ASN A 166 -0.12 10.28 2.29
N ALA A 167 -1.30 9.66 2.43
CA ALA A 167 -2.57 10.29 2.06
C ALA A 167 -2.82 11.58 2.87
N ALA A 168 -2.65 11.51 4.20
CA ALA A 168 -2.80 12.67 5.07
C ALA A 168 -1.78 13.78 4.75
N SER A 169 -0.53 13.41 4.44
CA SER A 169 0.52 14.38 4.08
C SER A 169 0.16 15.17 2.81
N VAL A 170 -0.31 14.49 1.77
CA VAL A 170 -0.71 15.16 0.52
C VAL A 170 -1.99 15.97 0.73
N ALA A 171 -2.98 15.42 1.44
CA ALA A 171 -4.21 16.13 1.72
C ALA A 171 -3.98 17.43 2.50
N ALA A 172 -3.13 17.41 3.53
CA ALA A 172 -2.77 18.60 4.30
C ALA A 172 -2.12 19.67 3.40
N MET A 173 -1.17 19.26 2.54
CA MET A 173 -0.53 20.17 1.59
C MET A 173 -1.57 20.84 0.67
N VAL A 174 -2.47 20.04 0.08
CA VAL A 174 -3.53 20.54 -0.81
C VAL A 174 -4.48 21.48 -0.08
N LEU A 175 -4.91 21.15 1.14
CA LEU A 175 -5.83 21.97 1.93
C LEU A 175 -5.24 23.35 2.30
N THR A 176 -3.92 23.45 2.42
CA THR A 176 -3.22 24.71 2.71
C THR A 176 -2.77 25.47 1.45
N THR A 177 -3.09 24.96 0.25
CA THR A 177 -2.67 25.57 -1.02
C THR A 177 -3.63 26.70 -1.41
N GLU A 178 -3.19 27.94 -1.23
CA GLU A 178 -3.97 29.13 -1.59
C GLU A 178 -3.85 29.53 -3.07
N SER A 179 -2.79 29.10 -3.76
CA SER A 179 -2.54 29.49 -5.15
C SER A 179 -1.67 28.46 -5.86
N VAL A 180 -1.94 28.27 -7.17
CA VAL A 180 -1.19 27.37 -8.05
C VAL A 180 -0.74 28.16 -9.27
N ILE A 181 0.54 28.05 -9.63
CA ILE A 181 1.08 28.57 -10.88
C ILE A 181 1.22 27.39 -11.84
N SER A 182 0.52 27.44 -12.96
CA SER A 182 0.57 26.42 -14.01
C SER A 182 1.04 27.03 -15.33
N GLU A 183 1.52 26.17 -16.22
CA GLU A 183 1.74 26.57 -17.61
C GLU A 183 0.41 26.93 -18.28
N ILE A 184 0.46 27.86 -19.24
CA ILE A 184 -0.70 28.17 -20.08
C ILE A 184 -0.96 26.93 -20.95
N PRO A 185 -2.21 26.42 -21.01
CA PRO A 185 -2.55 25.32 -21.89
C PRO A 185 -2.08 25.61 -23.32
N GLN A 186 -1.22 24.75 -23.86
CA GLN A 186 -0.78 24.86 -25.24
C GLN A 186 -1.78 24.12 -26.13
N ASP A 187 -2.30 24.79 -27.16
CA ASP A 187 -2.93 24.13 -28.29
C ASP A 187 -1.84 23.34 -29.03
N LYS A 188 -1.65 22.08 -28.66
CA LYS A 188 -0.80 21.18 -29.43
C LYS A 188 -1.51 20.95 -30.75
N PRO A 189 -0.93 21.33 -31.91
CA PRO A 189 -1.51 20.95 -33.19
C PRO A 189 -1.64 19.42 -33.20
N ALA A 190 -2.77 18.91 -33.68
CA ALA A 190 -2.95 17.49 -33.91
C ALA A 190 -1.72 17.00 -34.67
N MET A 191 -0.89 16.19 -34.02
CA MET A 191 0.31 15.65 -34.67
C MET A 191 -0.17 14.95 -35.94
N PRO A 192 0.39 15.28 -37.12
CA PRO A 192 0.00 14.60 -38.35
C PRO A 192 0.16 13.09 -38.11
N ALA A 193 -0.87 12.33 -38.44
CA ALA A 193 -0.89 10.88 -38.29
C ALA A 193 0.41 10.33 -38.89
N MET A 194 1.28 9.77 -38.04
CA MET A 194 2.46 9.09 -38.55
C MET A 194 1.99 7.96 -39.47
N PRO A 195 2.59 7.82 -40.67
CA PRO A 195 2.36 6.65 -41.51
C PRO A 195 2.62 5.37 -40.69
N PRO A 196 1.76 4.34 -40.81
CA PRO A 196 1.99 3.07 -40.14
C PRO A 196 3.21 2.39 -40.78
N GLY A 197 4.37 2.51 -40.14
CA GLY A 197 5.58 1.81 -40.58
C GLY A 197 6.85 2.58 -40.29
N GLY A 198 7.37 2.43 -39.06
CA GLY A 198 8.68 2.95 -38.69
C GLY A 198 9.06 2.47 -37.30
N GLY A 199 9.44 1.18 -37.21
CA GLY A 199 10.00 0.65 -35.98
C GLY A 199 11.29 1.36 -35.59
N MET A 200 11.46 1.60 -34.30
CA MET A 200 12.77 1.78 -33.69
C MET A 200 12.74 1.09 -32.33
N ASP A 201 13.53 0.02 -32.24
CA ASP A 201 14.21 -0.38 -31.00
C ASP A 201 14.80 0.87 -30.34
N PHE A 202 14.45 1.10 -29.07
CA PHE A 202 15.31 1.45 -27.93
C PHE A 202 14.43 1.70 -26.69
#